data_AF-F4QAD4-F1
#
_entry.id   AF-F4QAD4-F1
#
_cell.length_a   1.000
_cell.length_b   1.000
_cell.length_c   1.000
_cell.angle_alpha   90.00
_cell.angle_beta   90.00
_cell.angle_gamma   90.00
#
_symmetry.space_group_name_H-M   'P 1'
#
loop_
_entity.id
_entity.type
_entity.pdbx_description
1 polymer ?
#
loop_
_entity_poly.entity_id
_entity_poly.type
_entity_poly.pdbx_seq_one_letter_code
_entity_poly.pdbx_strand_id
1 'polypeptide(L)'
;MMSEGIEEADPISEAVGFIEKILQNNVDAQYQGLKGLMLCTTVHVVDLFKNPSFYYHVKRHPNHKQTHIHMSPNHGRSPVSPPSSTQSSPASSPTSSPVDPCNQVSPNTKYTDIDLDKYTKKRKSTIQSLLDLCLSETKKIQTSALRLVWHLSAQADLKVLLYEEGVLDRLKQIQSSDYLLTKDEVDNRANGVHKGEVQLASSAILQNITEYRFDRGEINPNQVKIVNEGIVELFLIPRSKSTDRRVQFLTTLTIANLSMNEENHPILDKNKAFDVIETFVVNNSLQMDLVCHWITLQPHIPLLHSKYPQVQLFALYCLYNLMRNDQYKVEVWKGLSVNNGVQSIFVLLHSTHPKVVELARKIADQLQIEEPSVTVNTTKIGNDLMKMFNNPDFSDVCFVCEDKKLYAHKAICASRCEQLRAMFSWGRESKEQEIHLPHIPYTSMYGVLEYIYCGVATITWENACELLQWGDFFSLSGLKSRCEFFLWHYIDVENAPIILSVADSHGCWQLRNVTANFVVRNWTRIKDSENWITHVSPDLKAYITDKVISLVSCSCGCFCSCIDDNNDNNMLDLPPPTQSSSIPPPPIANSPPTTS
;
A
#
# COMPACT_ATOMS: atom_id res chain seq x y z
N MET A 1 21.05 -51.25 -12.96
CA MET A 1 20.04 -50.53 -13.76
C MET A 1 19.51 -49.42 -12.86
N MET A 2 20.27 -48.33 -12.79
CA MET A 2 19.89 -47.02 -13.34
C MET A 2 18.62 -46.49 -12.67
N SER A 3 18.86 -45.63 -11.68
CA SER A 3 17.95 -44.64 -11.14
C SER A 3 17.31 -43.85 -12.28
N GLU A 4 16.00 -43.97 -12.43
CA GLU A 4 15.22 -43.02 -13.22
C GLU A 4 15.32 -41.65 -12.54
N GLY A 5 16.07 -40.75 -13.18
CA GLY A 5 16.04 -39.33 -12.87
C GLY A 5 14.69 -38.78 -13.32
N ILE A 6 13.85 -38.42 -12.36
CA ILE A 6 12.73 -37.53 -12.60
C ILE A 6 13.37 -36.14 -12.81
N GLU A 7 13.50 -35.71 -14.06
CA GLU A 7 13.80 -34.31 -14.39
C GLU A 7 12.59 -33.47 -13.95
N GLU A 8 12.78 -32.58 -12.97
CA GLU A 8 11.76 -31.62 -12.55
C GLU A 8 11.45 -30.69 -13.74
N ALA A 9 10.24 -30.79 -14.29
CA ALA A 9 9.76 -29.89 -15.31
C ALA A 9 9.70 -28.45 -14.78
N ASP A 10 10.11 -27.47 -15.60
CA ASP A 10 10.00 -26.05 -15.27
C ASP A 10 8.53 -25.67 -14.99
N PRO A 11 8.19 -25.21 -13.76
CA PRO A 11 6.83 -24.90 -13.36
C PRO A 11 6.10 -23.90 -14.27
N ILE A 12 6.86 -23.01 -14.91
CA ILE A 12 6.32 -22.00 -15.84
C ILE A 12 5.87 -22.66 -17.15
N SER A 13 6.70 -23.55 -17.69
CA SER A 13 6.39 -24.33 -18.89
C SER A 13 5.18 -25.25 -18.68
N GLU A 14 5.01 -25.81 -17.47
CA GLU A 14 3.84 -26.60 -17.12
C GLU A 14 2.55 -25.75 -17.07
N ALA A 15 2.61 -24.56 -16.44
CA ALA A 15 1.49 -23.61 -16.38
C ALA A 15 1.04 -23.13 -17.78
N VAL A 16 2.00 -22.88 -18.67
CA VAL A 16 1.76 -22.56 -20.09
C VAL A 16 0.96 -23.68 -20.78
N GLY A 17 1.35 -24.95 -20.56
CA GLY A 17 0.64 -26.11 -21.10
C GLY A 17 -0.81 -26.23 -20.59
N PHE A 18 -1.08 -25.82 -19.36
CA PHE A 18 -2.45 -25.78 -18.83
C PHE A 18 -3.30 -24.67 -19.44
N ILE A 19 -2.72 -23.49 -19.71
CA ILE A 19 -3.42 -22.44 -20.47
C ILE A 19 -3.78 -22.93 -21.87
N GLU A 20 -2.89 -23.64 -22.55
CA GLU A 20 -3.19 -24.19 -23.87
C GLU A 20 -4.38 -25.14 -23.84
N LYS A 21 -4.51 -25.94 -22.78
CA LYS A 21 -5.68 -26.79 -22.56
C LYS A 21 -6.97 -26.00 -22.30
N ILE A 22 -6.89 -24.87 -21.60
CA ILE A 22 -8.04 -23.95 -21.38
C ILE A 22 -8.51 -23.31 -22.68
N LEU A 23 -7.58 -22.96 -23.57
CA LEU A 23 -7.89 -22.32 -24.85
C LEU A 23 -8.42 -23.29 -25.92
N GLN A 24 -8.42 -24.60 -25.64
CA GLN A 24 -9.00 -25.60 -26.53
C GLN A 24 -10.54 -25.63 -26.38
N ASN A 25 -11.26 -25.94 -27.47
CA ASN A 25 -12.71 -26.12 -27.47
C ASN A 25 -13.14 -27.54 -27.02
N ASN A 26 -12.38 -28.17 -26.12
CA ASN A 26 -12.65 -29.52 -25.61
C ASN A 26 -12.89 -29.47 -24.10
N VAL A 27 -14.04 -29.99 -23.66
CA VAL A 27 -14.48 -29.97 -22.26
C VAL A 27 -13.47 -30.64 -21.31
N ASP A 28 -12.96 -31.81 -21.67
CA ASP A 28 -11.98 -32.53 -20.85
C ASP A 28 -10.65 -31.79 -20.80
N ALA A 29 -10.19 -31.25 -21.93
CA ALA A 29 -8.98 -30.43 -21.97
C ALA A 29 -9.13 -29.18 -21.08
N GLN A 30 -10.23 -28.43 -21.22
CA GLN A 30 -10.52 -27.25 -20.42
C GLN A 30 -10.54 -27.58 -18.93
N TYR A 31 -11.22 -28.66 -18.55
CA TYR A 31 -11.28 -29.10 -17.15
C TYR A 31 -9.90 -29.49 -16.60
N GLN A 32 -9.10 -30.23 -17.37
CA GLN A 32 -7.73 -30.60 -16.96
C GLN A 32 -6.80 -29.38 -16.91
N GLY A 33 -6.97 -28.41 -17.82
CA GLY A 33 -6.23 -27.15 -17.80
C GLY A 33 -6.54 -26.32 -16.55
N LEU A 34 -7.82 -26.14 -16.23
CA LEU A 34 -8.25 -25.47 -15.00
C LEU A 34 -7.72 -26.16 -13.74
N LYS A 35 -7.82 -27.50 -13.70
CA LYS A 35 -7.31 -28.29 -12.58
C LYS A 35 -5.79 -28.15 -12.44
N GLY A 36 -5.06 -28.19 -13.55
CA GLY A 36 -3.62 -28.03 -13.57
C GLY A 36 -3.18 -26.66 -13.06
N LEU A 37 -3.81 -25.58 -13.52
CA LEU A 37 -3.50 -24.23 -13.01
C LEU A 37 -3.76 -24.08 -11.50
N MET A 38 -4.76 -24.77 -10.94
CA MET A 38 -4.99 -24.77 -9.48
C MET A 38 -3.92 -25.53 -8.69
N LEU A 39 -3.11 -26.37 -9.35
CA LEU A 39 -1.99 -27.09 -8.72
C LEU A 39 -0.66 -26.31 -8.83
N CYS A 40 -0.58 -25.33 -9.73
CA CYS A 40 0.57 -24.45 -9.86
C CYS A 40 0.66 -23.48 -8.67
N THR A 41 1.87 -22.96 -8.41
CA THR A 41 2.05 -21.89 -7.42
C THR A 41 1.33 -20.62 -7.87
N THR A 42 0.72 -19.90 -6.91
CA THR A 42 -0.03 -18.67 -7.20
C THR A 42 0.81 -17.64 -7.95
N VAL A 43 2.09 -17.51 -7.59
CA VAL A 43 3.04 -16.57 -8.21
C VAL A 43 3.16 -16.83 -9.71
N HIS A 44 3.43 -18.08 -10.13
CA HIS A 44 3.59 -18.40 -11.54
C HIS A 44 2.31 -18.20 -12.35
N VAL A 45 1.15 -18.53 -11.76
CA VAL A 45 -0.14 -18.31 -12.42
C VAL A 45 -0.43 -16.81 -12.58
N VAL A 46 -0.12 -16.01 -11.56
CA VAL A 46 -0.28 -14.55 -11.60
C VAL A 46 0.60 -13.93 -12.67
N ASP A 47 1.88 -14.28 -12.71
CA ASP A 47 2.84 -13.73 -13.69
C ASP A 47 2.44 -14.06 -15.13
N LEU A 48 1.91 -15.26 -15.33
CA LEU A 48 1.42 -15.72 -16.62
C LEU A 48 0.20 -14.92 -17.11
N PHE A 49 -0.72 -14.56 -16.21
CA PHE A 49 -1.90 -13.75 -16.56
C PHE A 49 -1.60 -12.25 -16.66
N LYS A 50 -0.63 -11.72 -15.90
CA LYS A 50 -0.15 -10.33 -16.00
C LYS A 50 0.54 -10.04 -17.32
N ASN A 51 1.32 -10.99 -17.82
CA ASN A 51 2.15 -10.78 -18.99
C ASN A 51 1.87 -11.83 -20.07
N PRO A 52 0.84 -11.66 -20.91
CA PRO A 52 0.57 -12.56 -22.03
C PRO A 52 1.77 -12.70 -22.98
N SER A 53 2.68 -11.72 -23.02
CA SER A 53 3.91 -11.80 -23.83
C SER A 53 4.95 -12.76 -23.24
N PHE A 54 4.93 -12.99 -21.93
CA PHE A 54 5.73 -14.00 -21.23
C PHE A 54 5.38 -15.41 -21.69
N TYR A 55 4.08 -15.72 -21.80
CA TYR A 55 3.58 -16.94 -22.46
C TYR A 55 4.14 -17.11 -23.88
N TYR A 56 4.19 -16.04 -24.69
CA TYR A 56 4.78 -16.09 -26.03
C TYR A 56 6.31 -16.18 -26.06
N HIS A 57 7.00 -15.66 -25.04
CA HIS A 57 8.46 -15.74 -24.88
C HIS A 57 8.89 -17.18 -24.56
N VAL A 58 8.24 -17.81 -23.57
CA VAL A 58 8.44 -19.23 -23.23
C VAL A 58 8.17 -20.12 -24.45
N LYS A 59 7.08 -19.86 -25.19
CA LYS A 59 6.73 -20.56 -26.43
C LYS A 59 7.77 -20.46 -27.55
N ARG A 60 8.58 -19.39 -27.58
CA ARG A 60 9.56 -19.10 -28.64
C ARG A 60 11.00 -19.43 -28.26
N HIS A 61 11.27 -19.86 -27.02
CA HIS A 61 12.63 -20.17 -26.60
C HIS A 61 13.16 -21.42 -27.34
N PRO A 62 14.31 -21.36 -28.04
CA PRO A 62 14.79 -22.42 -28.94
C PRO A 62 15.02 -23.78 -28.27
N ASN A 63 15.32 -23.80 -26.97
CA ASN A 63 15.59 -25.04 -26.22
C ASN A 63 14.34 -25.85 -25.87
N HIS A 64 13.12 -25.28 -25.98
CA HIS A 64 11.88 -25.99 -25.65
C HIS A 64 11.38 -26.89 -26.81
N LYS A 65 11.96 -26.79 -28.02
CA LYS A 65 11.65 -27.68 -29.16
C LYS A 65 12.63 -28.84 -29.34
N GLN A 66 13.73 -28.89 -28.59
CA GLN A 66 14.83 -29.84 -28.85
C GLN A 66 14.89 -31.07 -27.94
N THR A 67 13.98 -31.24 -26.98
CA THR A 67 13.89 -32.48 -26.18
C THR A 67 13.21 -33.65 -26.89
N HIS A 68 12.75 -33.46 -28.12
CA HIS A 68 12.28 -34.55 -28.97
C HIS A 68 12.97 -34.46 -30.33
N ILE A 69 13.60 -35.57 -30.73
CA ILE A 69 14.22 -35.84 -32.04
C ILE A 69 15.69 -35.39 -32.14
N HIS A 70 16.59 -36.21 -31.58
CA HIS A 70 17.63 -36.90 -32.37
C HIS A 70 18.43 -37.85 -31.45
N MET A 71 18.01 -39.12 -31.41
CA MET A 71 18.93 -40.21 -31.08
C MET A 71 19.58 -40.68 -32.37
N SER A 72 20.91 -40.65 -32.43
CA SER A 72 21.71 -41.57 -33.27
C SER A 72 23.16 -41.64 -32.76
N PRO A 73 23.85 -42.77 -33.00
CA PRO A 73 24.63 -43.43 -31.94
C PRO A 73 26.14 -43.53 -32.23
N ASN A 74 26.87 -44.00 -31.21
CA ASN A 74 28.18 -44.68 -31.27
C ASN A 74 29.42 -43.79 -31.55
N HIS A 75 30.60 -43.98 -30.94
CA HIS A 75 31.17 -45.05 -30.10
C HIS A 75 32.42 -44.52 -29.34
N GLY A 76 32.70 -45.12 -28.18
CA GLY A 76 34.08 -45.53 -27.82
C GLY A 76 34.91 -44.58 -26.97
N ARG A 77 35.10 -44.93 -25.68
CA ARG A 77 36.19 -44.41 -24.85
C ARG A 77 37.18 -45.53 -24.49
N SER A 78 38.47 -45.19 -24.72
CA SER A 78 39.66 -45.46 -23.87
C SER A 78 40.45 -46.78 -24.09
N PRO A 79 41.71 -46.93 -23.56
CA PRO A 79 42.51 -46.04 -22.67
C PRO A 79 44.05 -45.93 -22.98
N VAL A 80 44.81 -45.23 -22.11
CA VAL A 80 46.16 -45.55 -21.53
C VAL A 80 47.19 -44.38 -21.55
N SER A 81 47.93 -44.25 -20.43
CA SER A 81 48.90 -43.20 -19.99
C SER A 81 50.40 -43.58 -20.24
N PRO A 82 51.42 -42.88 -19.65
CA PRO A 82 52.41 -41.88 -20.17
C PRO A 82 53.87 -42.47 -20.31
N PRO A 83 55.06 -41.80 -20.16
CA PRO A 83 55.52 -40.38 -20.15
C PRO A 83 56.81 -40.08 -21.01
N SER A 84 57.48 -38.92 -20.78
CA SER A 84 58.87 -38.47 -21.17
C SER A 84 59.06 -37.87 -22.58
N SER A 85 59.95 -36.91 -22.89
CA SER A 85 60.77 -35.87 -22.22
C SER A 85 61.55 -35.15 -23.35
N THR A 86 61.75 -33.83 -23.29
CA THR A 86 63.01 -33.07 -23.59
C THR A 86 62.81 -31.64 -24.13
N GLN A 87 63.30 -30.68 -23.33
CA GLN A 87 64.10 -29.47 -23.64
C GLN A 87 63.88 -28.68 -24.95
N SER A 88 63.56 -27.39 -24.83
CA SER A 88 64.53 -26.27 -24.99
C SER A 88 63.83 -24.91 -25.18
N SER A 89 64.30 -23.88 -24.46
CA SER A 89 64.04 -22.44 -24.69
C SER A 89 65.20 -21.85 -25.52
N PRO A 90 65.12 -20.68 -26.19
CA PRO A 90 64.95 -19.38 -25.51
C PRO A 90 64.15 -18.26 -26.24
N ALA A 91 63.64 -17.36 -25.40
CA ALA A 91 63.47 -15.90 -25.52
C ALA A 91 63.31 -15.19 -26.89
N SER A 92 62.23 -14.43 -27.04
CA SER A 92 62.27 -12.96 -27.18
C SER A 92 60.86 -12.34 -27.10
N SER A 93 60.71 -11.38 -26.19
CA SER A 93 59.58 -10.44 -26.07
C SER A 93 59.74 -9.28 -27.09
N PRO A 94 58.65 -8.60 -27.51
CA PRO A 94 58.17 -7.46 -26.73
C PRO A 94 56.64 -7.28 -26.67
N THR A 95 56.18 -6.88 -25.48
CA THR A 95 55.11 -5.88 -25.19
C THR A 95 54.06 -5.55 -26.27
N SER A 96 52.81 -5.93 -26.01
CA SER A 96 51.64 -5.03 -26.02
C SER A 96 50.36 -5.83 -25.70
N SER A 97 49.69 -5.46 -24.62
CA SER A 97 48.36 -5.93 -24.25
C SER A 97 47.31 -5.32 -25.19
N PRO A 98 46.32 -6.07 -25.71
CA PRO A 98 45.17 -5.48 -26.37
C PRO A 98 44.17 -4.98 -25.32
N VAL A 99 43.67 -3.78 -25.59
CA VAL A 99 42.72 -2.98 -24.81
C VAL A 99 41.29 -3.53 -24.96
N ASP A 100 40.57 -3.64 -23.84
CA ASP A 100 39.14 -3.99 -23.76
C ASP A 100 38.25 -2.96 -24.48
N PRO A 101 37.30 -3.38 -25.34
CA PRO A 101 36.40 -2.48 -26.07
C PRO A 101 35.15 -2.13 -25.24
N CYS A 102 35.34 -1.67 -24.01
CA CYS A 102 34.27 -1.12 -23.18
C CYS A 102 34.73 0.17 -22.52
N ASN A 103 34.87 1.24 -23.32
CA ASN A 103 34.82 2.62 -22.83
C ASN A 103 34.81 3.60 -24.01
N GLN A 104 33.65 3.76 -24.67
CA GLN A 104 33.28 5.01 -25.32
C GLN A 104 31.75 5.17 -25.28
N VAL A 105 31.24 5.87 -24.27
CA VAL A 105 29.93 6.51 -24.33
C VAL A 105 30.18 8.02 -24.31
N SER A 106 29.94 8.66 -25.44
CA SER A 106 30.01 10.12 -25.58
C SER A 106 28.80 10.78 -24.91
N PRO A 107 28.96 11.89 -24.18
CA PRO A 107 27.85 12.58 -23.52
C PRO A 107 27.21 13.56 -24.50
N ASN A 108 26.25 13.09 -25.30
CA ASN A 108 25.22 13.94 -25.92
C ASN A 108 24.24 13.07 -26.72
N THR A 109 23.11 12.72 -26.13
CA THR A 109 21.92 12.37 -26.91
C THR A 109 20.72 13.00 -26.23
N LYS A 110 20.12 13.98 -26.91
CA LYS A 110 18.94 14.69 -26.46
C LYS A 110 17.75 13.72 -26.41
N TYR A 111 17.03 13.75 -25.30
CA TYR A 111 15.76 13.07 -25.09
C TYR A 111 14.66 13.71 -25.94
N THR A 112 14.39 13.21 -27.14
CA THR A 112 13.14 13.54 -27.86
C THR A 112 12.66 12.34 -28.68
N ASP A 113 11.35 12.08 -28.55
CA ASP A 113 10.44 11.28 -29.38
C ASP A 113 10.46 9.75 -29.25
N ILE A 114 9.66 9.26 -28.31
CA ILE A 114 9.08 7.91 -28.34
C ILE A 114 7.62 8.04 -28.76
N ASP A 115 7.25 7.45 -29.90
CA ASP A 115 5.90 7.44 -30.47
C ASP A 115 5.04 6.32 -29.83
N LEU A 116 4.09 6.71 -28.97
CA LEU A 116 3.25 5.82 -28.16
C LEU A 116 2.04 5.23 -28.92
N ASP A 117 1.66 5.74 -30.09
CA ASP A 117 0.42 5.33 -30.78
C ASP A 117 0.52 3.95 -31.47
N LYS A 118 1.72 3.40 -31.58
CA LYS A 118 1.97 2.07 -32.17
C LYS A 118 1.61 0.90 -31.23
N TYR A 119 1.37 1.16 -29.95
CA TYR A 119 1.29 0.14 -28.89
C TYR A 119 -0.14 -0.34 -28.55
N THR A 120 -1.17 0.33 -29.05
CA THR A 120 -2.59 0.08 -28.71
C THR A 120 -3.29 -0.98 -29.58
N LYS A 121 -2.63 -1.55 -30.60
CA LYS A 121 -3.27 -2.55 -31.49
C LYS A 121 -3.19 -3.98 -30.92
N LYS A 122 -4.20 -4.32 -30.10
CA LYS A 122 -4.82 -5.65 -29.82
C LYS A 122 -3.88 -6.85 -29.61
N ARG A 123 -3.69 -7.27 -28.35
CA ARG A 123 -3.41 -8.67 -27.97
C ARG A 123 -4.55 -9.15 -27.07
N LYS A 124 -5.25 -10.23 -27.44
CA LYS A 124 -6.36 -10.80 -26.65
C LYS A 124 -5.80 -11.37 -25.34
N SER A 125 -6.31 -10.91 -24.21
CA SER A 125 -5.95 -11.42 -22.88
C SER A 125 -6.49 -12.84 -22.68
N THR A 126 -5.67 -13.73 -22.10
CA THR A 126 -6.10 -15.08 -21.71
C THR A 126 -7.15 -15.04 -20.59
N ILE A 127 -7.24 -13.94 -19.84
CA ILE A 127 -8.24 -13.75 -18.78
C ILE A 127 -9.65 -13.74 -19.36
N GLN A 128 -9.89 -13.12 -20.52
CA GLN A 128 -11.21 -13.12 -21.14
C GLN A 128 -11.73 -14.53 -21.38
N SER A 129 -10.86 -15.44 -21.87
CA SER A 129 -11.22 -16.85 -22.09
C SER A 129 -11.55 -17.57 -20.79
N LEU A 130 -10.80 -17.31 -19.72
CA LEU A 130 -11.10 -17.84 -18.39
C LEU A 130 -12.44 -17.31 -17.85
N LEU A 131 -12.71 -16.01 -18.03
CA LEU A 131 -13.96 -15.37 -17.62
C LEU A 131 -15.16 -15.92 -18.38
N ASP A 132 -15.00 -16.24 -19.66
CA ASP A 132 -16.06 -16.86 -20.46
C ASP A 132 -16.38 -18.29 -19.97
N LEU A 133 -15.40 -19.05 -19.47
CA LEU A 133 -15.64 -20.36 -18.86
C LEU A 133 -16.45 -20.29 -17.56
N CYS A 134 -16.53 -19.12 -16.90
CA CYS A 134 -17.43 -18.93 -15.75
C CYS A 134 -18.92 -18.97 -16.13
N LEU A 135 -19.23 -18.87 -17.43
CA LEU A 135 -20.57 -19.01 -17.99
C LEU A 135 -20.81 -20.38 -18.66
N SER A 136 -19.88 -21.33 -18.51
CA SER A 136 -20.02 -22.65 -19.11
C SER A 136 -21.28 -23.37 -18.62
N GLU A 137 -22.03 -23.97 -19.55
CA GLU A 137 -23.15 -24.87 -19.22
C GLU A 137 -22.68 -26.16 -18.53
N THR A 138 -21.38 -26.49 -18.66
CA THR A 138 -20.79 -27.64 -17.98
C THR A 138 -20.46 -27.27 -16.53
N LYS A 139 -21.28 -27.74 -15.59
CA LYS A 139 -21.17 -27.49 -14.13
C LYS A 139 -19.74 -27.60 -13.59
N LYS A 140 -19.01 -28.67 -13.93
CA LYS A 140 -17.63 -28.88 -13.46
C LYS A 140 -16.65 -27.82 -13.98
N ILE A 141 -16.80 -27.40 -15.24
CA ILE A 141 -15.98 -26.32 -15.82
C ILE A 141 -16.32 -25.00 -15.15
N GLN A 142 -17.61 -24.68 -15.03
CA GLN A 142 -18.06 -23.44 -14.41
C GLN A 142 -17.53 -23.30 -12.97
N THR A 143 -17.69 -24.34 -12.15
CA THR A 143 -17.20 -24.32 -10.76
C THR A 143 -15.67 -24.21 -10.71
N SER A 144 -14.94 -24.95 -11.54
CA SER A 144 -13.48 -24.87 -11.59
C SER A 144 -12.98 -23.50 -12.06
N ALA A 145 -13.62 -22.90 -13.06
CA ALA A 145 -13.30 -21.57 -13.55
C ALA A 145 -13.55 -20.51 -12.48
N LEU A 146 -14.71 -20.54 -11.81
CA LEU A 146 -15.03 -19.61 -10.71
C LEU A 146 -14.07 -19.76 -9.52
N ARG A 147 -13.64 -20.98 -9.17
CA ARG A 147 -12.64 -21.20 -8.12
C ARG A 147 -11.28 -20.61 -8.51
N LEU A 148 -10.84 -20.81 -9.74
CA LEU A 148 -9.60 -20.21 -10.22
C LEU A 148 -9.68 -18.68 -10.22
N VAL A 149 -10.77 -18.10 -10.74
CA VAL A 149 -10.99 -16.64 -10.71
C VAL A 149 -11.08 -16.11 -9.27
N TRP A 150 -11.67 -16.85 -8.34
CA TRP A 150 -11.65 -16.51 -6.92
C TRP A 150 -10.21 -16.41 -6.41
N HIS A 151 -9.37 -17.42 -6.64
CA HIS A 151 -7.96 -17.37 -6.24
C HIS A 151 -7.20 -16.19 -6.87
N LEU A 152 -7.40 -15.96 -8.17
CA LEU A 152 -6.75 -14.85 -8.88
C LEU A 152 -7.22 -13.49 -8.37
N SER A 153 -8.51 -13.34 -8.07
CA SER A 153 -9.08 -12.10 -7.55
C SER A 153 -8.54 -11.71 -6.17
N ALA A 154 -8.02 -12.66 -5.39
CA ALA A 154 -7.37 -12.35 -4.12
C ALA A 154 -6.05 -11.58 -4.31
N GLN A 155 -5.42 -11.69 -5.48
CA GLN A 155 -4.12 -11.09 -5.78
C GLN A 155 -4.30 -9.64 -6.21
N ALA A 156 -3.64 -8.71 -5.49
CA ALA A 156 -3.77 -7.26 -5.70
C ALA A 156 -3.60 -6.86 -7.17
N ASP A 157 -2.56 -7.39 -7.83
CA ASP A 157 -2.20 -7.04 -9.20
C ASP A 157 -3.20 -7.50 -10.26
N LEU A 158 -4.03 -8.49 -9.96
CA LEU A 158 -5.02 -9.03 -10.89
C LEU A 158 -6.42 -8.43 -10.70
N LYS A 159 -6.68 -7.74 -9.58
CA LYS A 159 -8.02 -7.15 -9.31
C LYS A 159 -8.43 -6.13 -10.36
N VAL A 160 -7.51 -5.23 -10.74
CA VAL A 160 -7.75 -4.21 -11.78
C VAL A 160 -7.94 -4.87 -13.13
N LEU A 161 -7.06 -5.82 -13.49
CA LEU A 161 -7.13 -6.52 -14.76
C LEU A 161 -8.42 -7.34 -14.92
N LEU A 162 -8.86 -8.05 -13.87
CA LEU A 162 -10.14 -8.77 -13.87
C LEU A 162 -11.33 -7.82 -14.06
N TYR A 163 -11.29 -6.65 -13.42
CA TYR A 163 -12.32 -5.62 -13.60
C TYR A 163 -12.36 -5.12 -15.05
N GLU A 164 -11.21 -4.76 -15.63
CA GLU A 164 -11.09 -4.27 -17.02
C GLU A 164 -11.51 -5.31 -18.06
N GLU A 165 -11.28 -6.60 -17.80
CA GLU A 165 -11.67 -7.71 -18.68
C GLU A 165 -13.15 -8.13 -18.50
N GLY A 166 -13.92 -7.39 -17.69
CA GLY A 166 -15.37 -7.54 -17.59
C GLY A 166 -15.84 -8.66 -16.64
N VAL A 167 -15.10 -8.93 -15.56
CA VAL A 167 -15.51 -9.91 -14.54
C VAL A 167 -16.91 -9.60 -13.99
N LEU A 168 -17.23 -8.33 -13.76
CA LEU A 168 -18.54 -7.92 -13.23
C LEU A 168 -19.69 -8.29 -14.15
N ASP A 169 -19.52 -8.16 -15.45
CA ASP A 169 -20.56 -8.52 -16.42
C ASP A 169 -20.85 -10.02 -16.38
N ARG A 170 -19.81 -10.84 -16.23
CA ARG A 170 -19.97 -12.30 -16.06
C ARG A 170 -20.69 -12.62 -14.75
N LEU A 171 -20.34 -11.95 -13.66
CA LEU A 171 -21.02 -12.13 -12.37
C LEU A 171 -22.51 -11.72 -12.43
N LYS A 172 -22.85 -10.61 -13.09
CA LYS A 172 -24.25 -10.16 -13.30
C LYS A 172 -25.04 -11.16 -14.15
N GLN A 173 -24.42 -11.73 -15.19
CA GLN A 173 -25.05 -12.76 -16.02
C GLN A 173 -25.33 -14.04 -15.24
N ILE A 174 -24.38 -14.50 -14.41
CA ILE A 174 -24.57 -15.64 -13.50
C ILE A 174 -25.76 -15.38 -12.57
N GLN A 175 -25.82 -14.19 -11.95
CA GLN A 175 -26.90 -13.81 -11.04
C GLN A 175 -28.28 -13.80 -11.73
N SER A 176 -28.34 -13.35 -12.99
CA SER A 176 -29.58 -13.31 -13.77
C SER A 176 -30.06 -14.74 -14.13
N SER A 177 -29.13 -15.62 -14.50
CA SER A 177 -29.42 -17.03 -14.77
C SER A 177 -29.91 -17.76 -13.51
N ASP A 178 -29.27 -17.50 -12.36
CA ASP A 178 -29.65 -18.04 -11.05
C ASP A 178 -31.09 -17.69 -10.65
N TYR A 179 -31.56 -16.49 -11.03
CA TYR A 179 -32.92 -16.01 -10.78
C TYR A 179 -33.95 -16.72 -11.68
N LEU A 180 -33.62 -16.93 -12.96
CA LEU A 180 -34.48 -17.65 -13.90
C LEU A 180 -34.71 -19.11 -13.46
N LEU A 181 -33.69 -19.77 -12.92
CA LEU A 181 -33.78 -21.15 -12.43
C LEU A 181 -34.67 -21.31 -11.17
N THR A 182 -34.97 -20.22 -10.44
CA THR A 182 -35.84 -20.31 -9.24
C THR A 182 -37.32 -20.49 -9.54
N LYS A 183 -37.75 -20.33 -10.80
CA LYS A 183 -39.16 -20.52 -11.18
C LYS A 183 -39.51 -21.95 -11.60
N ASP A 184 -38.56 -22.73 -12.12
CA ASP A 184 -38.89 -23.98 -12.84
C ASP A 184 -38.22 -25.27 -12.33
N GLU A 185 -37.24 -25.23 -11.41
CA GLU A 185 -36.60 -26.47 -10.92
C GLU A 185 -36.63 -26.61 -9.40
N VAL A 186 -37.65 -27.31 -8.91
CA VAL A 186 -37.67 -27.91 -7.57
C VAL A 186 -37.10 -29.33 -7.68
N ASP A 187 -36.20 -29.69 -6.75
CA ASP A 187 -35.73 -31.04 -6.43
C ASP A 187 -34.65 -31.74 -7.29
N ASN A 188 -33.42 -31.23 -7.20
CA ASN A 188 -32.24 -32.13 -7.27
C ASN A 188 -31.12 -31.67 -6.32
N ARG A 189 -30.71 -32.53 -5.37
CA ARG A 189 -29.64 -32.22 -4.39
C ARG A 189 -28.33 -31.77 -5.05
N ALA A 190 -27.97 -32.38 -6.17
CA ALA A 190 -26.76 -32.01 -6.93
C ALA A 190 -26.85 -30.61 -7.56
N ASN A 191 -28.05 -30.18 -7.99
CA ASN A 191 -28.28 -28.82 -8.49
C ASN A 191 -28.18 -27.79 -7.37
N GLY A 192 -28.69 -28.13 -6.17
CA GLY A 192 -28.56 -27.30 -4.98
C GLY A 192 -27.10 -27.10 -4.55
N VAL A 193 -26.29 -28.16 -4.55
CA VAL A 193 -24.85 -28.06 -4.22
C VAL A 193 -24.11 -27.19 -5.23
N HIS A 194 -24.29 -27.44 -6.54
CA HIS A 194 -23.66 -26.65 -7.59
C HIS A 194 -24.00 -25.17 -7.48
N LYS A 195 -25.30 -24.85 -7.30
CA LYS A 195 -25.77 -23.47 -7.13
C LYS A 195 -25.14 -22.80 -5.90
N GLY A 196 -25.04 -23.52 -4.78
CA GLY A 196 -24.36 -23.02 -3.58
C GLY A 196 -22.89 -22.69 -3.83
N GLU A 197 -22.16 -23.55 -4.54
CA GLU A 197 -20.75 -23.31 -4.88
C GLU A 197 -20.57 -22.11 -5.81
N VAL A 198 -21.43 -21.98 -6.83
CA VAL A 198 -21.41 -20.84 -7.76
C VAL A 198 -21.68 -19.54 -7.01
N GLN A 199 -22.70 -19.50 -6.15
CA GLN A 199 -23.02 -18.31 -5.35
C GLN A 199 -21.89 -17.93 -4.39
N LEU A 200 -21.28 -18.92 -3.74
CA LEU A 200 -20.16 -18.68 -2.84
C LEU A 200 -18.96 -18.10 -3.59
N ALA A 201 -18.51 -18.77 -4.66
CA ALA A 201 -17.33 -18.35 -5.42
C ALA A 201 -17.52 -16.96 -6.04
N SER A 202 -18.67 -16.71 -6.66
CA SER A 202 -18.99 -15.39 -7.22
C SER A 202 -19.11 -14.29 -6.16
N SER A 203 -19.55 -14.61 -4.93
CA SER A 203 -19.59 -13.62 -3.82
C SER A 203 -18.18 -13.28 -3.37
N ALA A 204 -17.32 -14.29 -3.30
CA ALA A 204 -15.93 -14.11 -2.88
C ALA A 204 -15.11 -13.34 -3.91
N ILE A 205 -15.32 -13.61 -5.22
CA ILE A 205 -14.74 -12.80 -6.30
C ILE A 205 -15.18 -11.34 -6.14
N LEU A 206 -16.48 -11.07 -5.99
CA LEU A 206 -16.98 -9.71 -5.83
C LEU A 206 -16.41 -9.02 -4.59
N GLN A 207 -16.34 -9.74 -3.46
CA GLN A 207 -15.76 -9.21 -2.24
C GLN A 207 -14.29 -8.83 -2.41
N ASN A 208 -13.49 -9.67 -3.08
CA ASN A 208 -12.09 -9.41 -3.33
C ASN A 208 -11.86 -8.18 -4.23
N ILE A 209 -12.65 -8.02 -5.30
CA ILE A 209 -12.51 -6.89 -6.23
C ILE A 209 -13.12 -5.57 -5.70
N THR A 210 -13.92 -5.63 -4.63
CA THR A 210 -14.50 -4.45 -3.95
C THR A 210 -13.70 -4.01 -2.74
N GLU A 211 -12.65 -4.74 -2.38
CA GLU A 211 -11.80 -4.40 -1.24
C GLU A 211 -11.24 -2.98 -1.39
N TYR A 212 -11.35 -2.18 -0.32
CA TYR A 212 -10.94 -0.76 -0.32
C TYR A 212 -9.43 -0.60 -0.40
N ARG A 213 -8.70 -1.42 0.38
CA ARG A 213 -7.24 -1.47 0.41
C ARG A 213 -6.75 -2.87 0.07
N PHE A 214 -5.85 -2.98 -0.90
CA PHE A 214 -5.19 -4.25 -1.22
C PHE A 214 -4.06 -4.58 -0.24
N ASP A 215 -3.44 -5.75 -0.41
CA ASP A 215 -2.12 -6.03 0.16
C ASP A 215 -1.16 -4.93 -0.32
N ARG A 216 -0.56 -4.15 0.61
CA ARG A 216 0.24 -2.92 0.41
C ARG A 216 -0.50 -1.58 0.55
N GLY A 217 -1.78 -1.58 0.87
CA GLY A 217 -2.50 -0.39 1.33
C GLY A 217 -2.94 0.59 0.25
N GLU A 218 -2.79 0.23 -1.03
CA GLU A 218 -3.28 1.00 -2.18
C GLU A 218 -4.82 1.03 -2.23
N ILE A 219 -5.38 2.18 -2.56
CA ILE A 219 -6.83 2.40 -2.62
C ILE A 219 -7.37 1.88 -3.95
N ASN A 220 -8.48 1.15 -3.92
CA ASN A 220 -9.18 0.67 -5.11
C ASN A 220 -9.97 1.80 -5.81
N PRO A 221 -9.50 2.32 -6.96
CA PRO A 221 -10.15 3.46 -7.62
C PRO A 221 -11.47 3.07 -8.31
N ASN A 222 -11.76 1.76 -8.44
CA ASN A 222 -12.92 1.29 -9.17
C ASN A 222 -14.17 1.15 -8.29
N GLN A 223 -14.10 1.30 -6.96
CA GLN A 223 -15.26 1.12 -6.07
C GLN A 223 -16.48 1.93 -6.50
N VAL A 224 -16.29 3.21 -6.87
CA VAL A 224 -17.38 4.08 -7.36
C VAL A 224 -17.98 3.56 -8.66
N LYS A 225 -17.13 3.13 -9.60
CA LYS A 225 -17.58 2.55 -10.87
C LYS A 225 -18.38 1.26 -10.66
N ILE A 226 -17.87 0.37 -9.79
CA ILE A 226 -18.53 -0.89 -9.42
C ILE A 226 -19.94 -0.62 -8.87
N VAL A 227 -20.10 0.39 -8.02
CA VAL A 227 -21.41 0.76 -7.45
C VAL A 227 -22.34 1.35 -8.53
N ASN A 228 -21.83 2.25 -9.37
CA ASN A 228 -22.58 2.87 -10.47
C ASN A 228 -23.04 1.86 -11.53
N GLU A 229 -22.36 0.73 -11.64
CA GLU A 229 -22.70 -0.39 -12.50
C GLU A 229 -23.90 -1.24 -12.02
N GLY A 230 -24.58 -0.83 -10.95
CA GLY A 230 -25.79 -1.47 -10.44
C GLY A 230 -25.55 -2.70 -9.55
N ILE A 231 -24.31 -2.93 -9.12
CA ILE A 231 -23.93 -4.10 -8.32
C ILE A 231 -24.70 -4.19 -7.00
N VAL A 232 -24.97 -3.05 -6.35
CA VAL A 232 -25.69 -3.04 -5.08
C VAL A 232 -27.08 -3.66 -5.23
N GLU A 233 -27.88 -3.14 -6.17
CA GLU A 233 -29.26 -3.58 -6.40
C GLU A 233 -29.34 -4.98 -7.03
N LEU A 234 -28.52 -5.24 -8.06
CA LEU A 234 -28.64 -6.46 -8.86
C LEU A 234 -28.00 -7.68 -8.20
N PHE A 235 -27.02 -7.48 -7.31
CA PHE A 235 -26.18 -8.56 -6.80
C PHE A 235 -26.16 -8.63 -5.28
N LEU A 236 -25.85 -7.52 -4.59
CA LEU A 236 -25.69 -7.53 -3.13
C LEU A 236 -27.02 -7.72 -2.39
N ILE A 237 -28.05 -6.93 -2.75
CA ILE A 237 -29.35 -7.03 -2.09
C ILE A 237 -29.97 -8.43 -2.26
N PRO A 238 -29.99 -9.07 -3.44
CA PRO A 238 -30.46 -10.45 -3.57
C PRO A 238 -29.66 -11.45 -2.72
N ARG A 239 -28.33 -11.32 -2.67
CA ARG A 239 -27.46 -12.28 -1.95
C ARG A 239 -27.51 -12.16 -0.44
N SER A 240 -27.87 -10.99 0.07
CA SER A 240 -28.15 -10.82 1.50
C SER A 240 -29.26 -11.76 2.01
N LYS A 241 -30.16 -12.20 1.12
CA LYS A 241 -31.28 -13.10 1.42
C LYS A 241 -30.94 -14.58 1.20
N SER A 242 -29.69 -14.90 0.88
CA SER A 242 -29.26 -16.30 0.70
C SER A 242 -29.42 -17.10 1.99
N THR A 243 -29.74 -18.39 1.87
CA THR A 243 -29.75 -19.32 3.00
C THR A 243 -28.34 -19.74 3.44
N ASP A 244 -27.31 -19.48 2.62
CA ASP A 244 -25.92 -19.74 2.97
C ASP A 244 -25.32 -18.54 3.72
N ARG A 245 -25.00 -18.75 5.00
CA ARG A 245 -24.43 -17.71 5.87
C ARG A 245 -23.09 -17.18 5.37
N ARG A 246 -22.30 -17.97 4.63
CA ARG A 246 -21.03 -17.53 4.04
C ARG A 246 -21.27 -16.51 2.93
N VAL A 247 -22.32 -16.73 2.13
CA VAL A 247 -22.75 -15.77 1.08
C VAL A 247 -23.24 -14.48 1.74
N GLN A 248 -24.03 -14.57 2.81
CA GLN A 248 -24.48 -13.40 3.55
C GLN A 248 -23.30 -12.64 4.19
N PHE A 249 -22.33 -13.35 4.75
CA PHE A 249 -21.12 -12.76 5.32
C PHE A 249 -20.30 -12.00 4.27
N LEU A 250 -20.00 -12.64 3.13
CA LEU A 250 -19.27 -12.02 2.02
C LEU A 250 -20.03 -10.81 1.46
N THR A 251 -21.36 -10.90 1.35
CA THR A 251 -22.20 -9.78 0.93
C THR A 251 -22.09 -8.61 1.90
N THR A 252 -22.17 -8.88 3.20
CA THR A 252 -22.06 -7.86 4.25
C THR A 252 -20.68 -7.20 4.23
N LEU A 253 -19.63 -8.00 4.07
CA LEU A 253 -18.26 -7.52 3.93
C LEU A 253 -18.09 -6.65 2.68
N THR A 254 -18.67 -7.04 1.54
CA THR A 254 -18.65 -6.21 0.34
C THR A 254 -19.30 -4.85 0.58
N ILE A 255 -20.47 -4.80 1.23
CA ILE A 255 -21.15 -3.53 1.55
C ILE A 255 -20.28 -2.67 2.46
N ALA A 256 -19.68 -3.25 3.50
CA ALA A 256 -18.79 -2.54 4.41
C ALA A 256 -17.56 -1.97 3.68
N ASN A 257 -16.93 -2.75 2.80
CA ASN A 257 -15.80 -2.30 1.98
C ASN A 257 -16.17 -1.14 1.06
N LEU A 258 -17.34 -1.20 0.42
CA LEU A 258 -17.82 -0.12 -0.46
C LEU A 258 -18.13 1.16 0.33
N SER A 259 -18.54 1.06 1.60
CA SER A 259 -18.79 2.21 2.46
C SER A 259 -17.54 2.98 2.89
N MET A 260 -16.34 2.48 2.58
CA MET A 260 -15.10 3.21 2.83
C MET A 260 -14.92 4.40 1.89
N ASN A 261 -15.59 4.41 0.74
CA ASN A 261 -15.61 5.53 -0.18
C ASN A 261 -16.92 6.32 -0.02
N GLU A 262 -16.80 7.60 0.34
CA GLU A 262 -17.98 8.41 0.65
C GLU A 262 -18.91 8.66 -0.55
N GLU A 263 -18.38 8.61 -1.77
CA GLU A 263 -19.15 8.78 -3.00
C GLU A 263 -20.17 7.63 -3.19
N ASN A 264 -19.94 6.48 -2.57
CA ASN A 264 -20.86 5.33 -2.65
C ASN A 264 -22.09 5.49 -1.75
N HIS A 265 -22.01 6.32 -0.71
CA HIS A 265 -23.05 6.41 0.32
C HIS A 265 -24.46 6.71 -0.23
N PRO A 266 -24.67 7.66 -1.16
CA PRO A 266 -26.01 7.93 -1.68
C PRO A 266 -26.69 6.71 -2.29
N ILE A 267 -25.93 5.84 -2.97
CA ILE A 267 -26.45 4.63 -3.59
C ILE A 267 -26.67 3.53 -2.55
N LEU A 268 -25.76 3.39 -1.58
CA LEU A 268 -25.89 2.44 -0.47
C LEU A 268 -27.12 2.78 0.39
N ASP A 269 -27.33 4.05 0.72
CA ASP A 269 -28.48 4.54 1.47
C ASP A 269 -29.79 4.35 0.70
N LYS A 270 -29.81 4.73 -0.59
CA LYS A 270 -30.99 4.54 -1.46
C LYS A 270 -31.44 3.08 -1.49
N ASN A 271 -30.49 2.14 -1.49
CA ASN A 271 -30.76 0.71 -1.52
C ASN A 271 -30.92 0.06 -0.13
N LYS A 272 -30.86 0.85 0.95
CA LYS A 272 -30.87 0.36 2.34
C LYS A 272 -29.81 -0.71 2.60
N ALA A 273 -28.64 -0.55 1.99
CA ALA A 273 -27.56 -1.54 2.08
C ALA A 273 -27.00 -1.65 3.51
N PHE A 274 -27.04 -0.59 4.31
CA PHE A 274 -26.60 -0.64 5.71
C PHE A 274 -27.53 -1.47 6.61
N ASP A 275 -28.83 -1.52 6.31
CA ASP A 275 -29.81 -2.35 7.04
C ASP A 275 -29.47 -3.85 6.90
N VAL A 276 -28.90 -4.24 5.75
CA VAL A 276 -28.40 -5.61 5.51
C VAL A 276 -27.31 -5.97 6.53
N ILE A 277 -26.40 -5.03 6.81
CA ILE A 277 -25.30 -5.26 7.75
C ILE A 277 -25.84 -5.53 9.15
N GLU A 278 -26.72 -4.65 9.63
CA GLU A 278 -27.30 -4.79 10.96
C GLU A 278 -28.14 -6.08 11.07
N THR A 279 -28.96 -6.36 10.07
CA THR A 279 -29.75 -7.60 9.99
C THR A 279 -28.87 -8.84 10.06
N PHE A 280 -27.74 -8.85 9.33
CA PHE A 280 -26.80 -9.96 9.35
C PHE A 280 -26.22 -10.17 10.75
N VAL A 281 -25.71 -9.11 11.39
CA VAL A 281 -25.11 -9.22 12.73
C VAL A 281 -26.15 -9.60 13.80
N VAL A 282 -27.40 -9.15 13.67
CA VAL A 282 -28.48 -9.47 14.62
C VAL A 282 -28.93 -10.93 14.48
N ASN A 283 -29.07 -11.42 13.24
CA ASN A 283 -29.64 -12.74 12.97
C ASN A 283 -28.62 -13.88 13.08
N ASN A 284 -27.33 -13.57 13.08
CA ASN A 284 -26.28 -14.57 13.23
C ASN A 284 -25.72 -14.54 14.65
N SER A 285 -25.62 -15.72 15.25
CA SER A 285 -24.92 -15.90 16.52
C SER A 285 -23.47 -15.47 16.39
N LEU A 286 -22.89 -14.92 17.47
CA LEU A 286 -21.45 -14.65 17.64
C LEU A 286 -20.55 -15.90 17.58
N GLN A 287 -21.07 -17.02 17.08
CA GLN A 287 -20.41 -18.30 16.91
C GLN A 287 -20.53 -18.78 15.47
N MET A 288 -20.22 -17.91 14.50
CA MET A 288 -20.04 -18.42 13.15
C MET A 288 -18.69 -19.15 13.08
N ASP A 289 -18.70 -20.43 12.75
CA ASP A 289 -17.52 -21.21 12.35
C ASP A 289 -17.05 -20.74 10.96
N LEU A 290 -16.67 -19.47 10.87
CA LEU A 290 -15.96 -18.95 9.72
C LEU A 290 -14.49 -19.22 9.97
N VAL A 291 -13.86 -19.94 9.03
CA VAL A 291 -12.41 -20.06 8.96
C VAL A 291 -11.86 -18.69 8.51
N CYS A 292 -11.92 -17.70 9.41
CA CYS A 292 -11.35 -16.38 9.19
C CYS A 292 -9.89 -16.43 9.63
N HIS A 293 -8.99 -16.19 8.70
CA HIS A 293 -7.57 -15.98 9.00
C HIS A 293 -7.31 -14.50 9.22
N TRP A 294 -6.21 -14.17 9.91
CA TRP A 294 -5.78 -12.79 10.13
C TRP A 294 -5.76 -11.94 8.84
N ILE A 295 -5.30 -12.51 7.73
CA ILE A 295 -5.24 -11.85 6.40
C ILE A 295 -6.62 -11.30 5.99
N THR A 296 -7.70 -12.00 6.32
CA THR A 296 -9.07 -11.57 6.03
C THR A 296 -9.52 -10.41 6.92
N LEU A 297 -8.93 -10.25 8.11
CA LEU A 297 -9.36 -9.26 9.11
C LEU A 297 -8.59 -7.94 9.03
N GLN A 298 -7.35 -7.92 8.53
CA GLN A 298 -6.57 -6.68 8.41
C GLN A 298 -7.36 -5.50 7.78
N PRO A 299 -8.20 -5.69 6.74
CA PRO A 299 -9.01 -4.63 6.16
C PRO A 299 -10.14 -4.09 7.07
N HIS A 300 -10.49 -4.80 8.13
CA HIS A 300 -11.62 -4.48 9.00
C HIS A 300 -11.29 -3.50 10.12
N ILE A 301 -10.02 -3.37 10.50
CA ILE A 301 -9.64 -2.42 11.55
C ILE A 301 -9.91 -0.96 11.12
N PRO A 302 -9.62 -0.54 9.88
CA PRO A 302 -10.03 0.77 9.38
C PRO A 302 -11.55 1.03 9.41
N LEU A 303 -12.38 -0.03 9.34
CA LEU A 303 -13.84 0.12 9.39
C LEU A 303 -14.34 0.58 10.77
N LEU A 304 -13.53 0.44 11.83
CA LEU A 304 -13.88 0.94 13.17
C LEU A 304 -14.04 2.47 13.20
N HIS A 305 -13.42 3.19 12.27
CA HIS A 305 -13.56 4.65 12.12
C HIS A 305 -14.76 5.08 11.28
N SER A 306 -15.54 4.14 10.73
CA SER A 306 -16.68 4.48 9.87
C SER A 306 -17.66 5.40 10.62
N LYS A 307 -18.26 6.36 9.91
CA LYS A 307 -19.32 7.21 10.47
C LYS A 307 -20.66 6.48 10.64
N TYR A 308 -20.79 5.27 10.09
CA TYR A 308 -22.00 4.46 10.17
C TYR A 308 -21.89 3.41 11.28
N PRO A 309 -22.77 3.45 12.29
CA PRO A 309 -22.76 2.46 13.37
C PRO A 309 -22.90 1.02 12.89
N GLN A 310 -23.62 0.77 11.79
CA GLN A 310 -23.79 -0.57 11.23
C GLN A 310 -22.46 -1.15 10.72
N VAL A 311 -21.62 -0.30 10.11
CA VAL A 311 -20.29 -0.69 9.63
C VAL A 311 -19.34 -0.93 10.79
N GLN A 312 -19.35 -0.03 11.79
CA GLN A 312 -18.61 -0.21 13.05
C GLN A 312 -19.01 -1.53 13.75
N LEU A 313 -20.32 -1.81 13.80
CA LEU A 313 -20.88 -3.02 14.40
C LEU A 313 -20.36 -4.28 13.71
N PHE A 314 -20.32 -4.28 12.38
CA PHE A 314 -19.80 -5.42 11.62
C PHE A 314 -18.29 -5.62 11.82
N ALA A 315 -17.51 -4.53 11.85
CA ALA A 315 -16.08 -4.59 12.14
C ALA A 315 -15.81 -5.22 13.52
N LEU A 316 -16.53 -4.76 14.55
CA LEU A 316 -16.47 -5.33 15.89
C LEU A 316 -16.92 -6.79 15.93
N TYR A 317 -17.97 -7.14 15.19
CA TYR A 317 -18.43 -8.53 15.07
C TYR A 317 -17.34 -9.44 14.51
N CYS A 318 -16.66 -9.03 13.43
CA CYS A 318 -15.54 -9.79 12.84
C CYS A 318 -14.37 -9.93 13.81
N LEU A 319 -13.96 -8.84 14.46
CA LEU A 319 -12.87 -8.82 15.44
C LEU A 319 -13.14 -9.77 16.61
N TYR A 320 -14.34 -9.68 17.18
CA TYR A 320 -14.73 -10.51 18.31
C TYR A 320 -14.74 -12.00 17.95
N ASN A 321 -15.27 -12.37 16.78
CA ASN A 321 -15.27 -13.77 16.33
C ASN A 321 -13.85 -14.31 16.11
N LEU A 322 -12.92 -13.49 15.58
CA LEU A 322 -11.54 -13.93 15.36
C LEU A 322 -10.80 -14.17 16.68
N MET A 323 -10.96 -13.26 17.64
CA MET A 323 -10.29 -13.32 18.95
C MET A 323 -10.73 -14.48 19.84
N ARG A 324 -11.77 -15.22 19.45
CA ARG A 324 -12.14 -16.50 20.09
C ARG A 324 -11.01 -17.53 20.00
N ASN A 325 -10.15 -17.41 18.99
CA ASN A 325 -8.93 -18.18 18.90
C ASN A 325 -7.77 -17.37 19.47
N ASP A 326 -7.22 -17.84 20.60
CA ASP A 326 -6.15 -17.15 21.33
C ASP A 326 -4.93 -16.84 20.46
N GLN A 327 -4.67 -17.67 19.43
CA GLN A 327 -3.54 -17.45 18.53
C GLN A 327 -3.64 -16.12 17.79
N TYR A 328 -4.84 -15.57 17.56
CA TYR A 328 -5.05 -14.34 16.80
C TYR A 328 -5.11 -13.08 17.66
N LYS A 329 -5.12 -13.20 18.99
CA LYS A 329 -5.17 -12.03 19.89
C LYS A 329 -3.97 -11.12 19.70
N VAL A 330 -2.79 -11.70 19.47
CA VAL A 330 -1.54 -10.96 19.25
C VAL A 330 -1.59 -10.16 17.96
N GLU A 331 -2.08 -10.76 16.88
CA GLU A 331 -2.21 -10.12 15.57
C GLU A 331 -3.25 -9.02 15.62
N VAL A 332 -4.41 -9.26 16.25
CA VAL A 332 -5.44 -8.23 16.45
C VAL A 332 -4.88 -7.06 17.21
N TRP A 333 -4.16 -7.30 18.32
CA TRP A 333 -3.52 -6.23 19.08
C TRP A 333 -2.53 -5.45 18.22
N LYS A 334 -1.67 -6.14 17.46
CA LYS A 334 -0.72 -5.52 16.52
C LYS A 334 -1.42 -4.70 15.43
N GLY A 335 -2.54 -5.19 14.89
CA GLY A 335 -3.30 -4.44 13.90
C GLY A 335 -3.97 -3.21 14.49
N LEU A 336 -4.49 -3.30 15.72
CA LEU A 336 -5.08 -2.17 16.43
C LEU A 336 -4.02 -1.10 16.76
N SER A 337 -2.80 -1.48 17.12
CA SER A 337 -1.73 -0.52 17.43
C SER A 337 -1.26 0.25 16.20
N VAL A 338 -1.23 -0.38 15.02
CA VAL A 338 -0.79 0.25 13.77
C VAL A 338 -1.86 1.15 13.14
N ASN A 339 -3.14 0.91 13.41
CA ASN A 339 -4.25 1.60 12.73
C ASN A 339 -5.06 2.53 13.66
N ASN A 340 -4.52 3.03 14.77
CA ASN A 340 -5.29 3.77 15.78
C ASN A 340 -6.54 3.00 16.28
N GLY A 341 -6.51 1.67 16.18
CA GLY A 341 -7.62 0.80 16.53
C GLY A 341 -7.94 0.83 18.01
N VAL A 342 -6.93 0.94 18.89
CA VAL A 342 -7.14 1.08 20.35
C VAL A 342 -7.95 2.34 20.67
N GLN A 343 -7.59 3.48 20.08
CA GLN A 343 -8.37 4.72 20.20
C GLN A 343 -9.80 4.55 19.67
N SER A 344 -9.95 3.81 18.57
CA SER A 344 -11.27 3.50 17.99
C SER A 344 -12.12 2.71 18.97
N ILE A 345 -11.56 1.67 19.61
CA ILE A 345 -12.25 0.90 20.64
C ILE A 345 -12.70 1.82 21.79
N PHE A 346 -11.84 2.73 22.28
CA PHE A 346 -12.24 3.70 23.32
C PHE A 346 -13.39 4.62 22.90
N VAL A 347 -13.37 5.13 21.66
CA VAL A 347 -14.49 5.93 21.13
C VAL A 347 -15.76 5.09 21.05
N LEU A 348 -15.66 3.84 20.60
CA LEU A 348 -16.80 2.94 20.42
C LEU A 348 -17.40 2.44 21.75
N LEU A 349 -16.62 2.40 22.84
CA LEU A 349 -17.14 2.16 24.21
C LEU A 349 -18.17 3.22 24.65
N HIS A 350 -18.12 4.41 24.04
CA HIS A 350 -19.01 5.54 24.30
C HIS A 350 -20.01 5.78 23.16
N SER A 351 -20.17 4.83 22.23
CA SER A 351 -21.13 4.93 21.13
C SER A 351 -22.57 5.03 21.64
N THR A 352 -23.43 5.73 20.89
CA THR A 352 -24.87 5.76 21.15
C THR A 352 -25.56 4.45 20.76
N HIS A 353 -24.89 3.58 19.98
CA HIS A 353 -25.45 2.32 19.49
C HIS A 353 -25.20 1.18 20.50
N PRO A 354 -26.24 0.57 21.12
CA PRO A 354 -26.06 -0.36 22.24
C PRO A 354 -25.20 -1.59 21.93
N LYS A 355 -25.39 -2.22 20.76
CA LYS A 355 -24.60 -3.41 20.38
C LYS A 355 -23.13 -3.09 20.03
N VAL A 356 -22.85 -1.85 19.61
CA VAL A 356 -21.47 -1.41 19.34
C VAL A 356 -20.74 -1.33 20.67
N VAL A 357 -21.35 -0.70 21.67
CA VAL A 357 -20.81 -0.64 23.04
C VAL A 357 -20.61 -2.05 23.62
N GLU A 358 -21.58 -2.96 23.43
CA GLU A 358 -21.48 -4.34 23.91
C GLU A 358 -20.27 -5.08 23.32
N LEU A 359 -20.09 -5.05 22.00
CA LEU A 359 -18.98 -5.75 21.35
C LEU A 359 -17.62 -5.07 21.60
N ALA A 360 -17.58 -3.74 21.61
CA ALA A 360 -16.38 -2.99 21.95
C ALA A 360 -15.88 -3.33 23.36
N ARG A 361 -16.79 -3.45 24.34
CA ARG A 361 -16.46 -3.85 25.71
C ARG A 361 -15.92 -5.28 25.77
N LYS A 362 -16.57 -6.23 25.10
CA LYS A 362 -16.09 -7.62 25.03
C LYS A 362 -14.68 -7.72 24.42
N ILE A 363 -14.39 -6.94 23.38
CA ILE A 363 -13.06 -6.89 22.76
C ILE A 363 -12.05 -6.27 23.72
N ALA A 364 -12.39 -5.15 24.36
CA ALA A 364 -11.53 -4.47 25.32
C ALA A 364 -11.14 -5.40 26.48
N ASP A 365 -12.12 -6.09 27.07
CA ASP A 365 -11.91 -7.05 28.17
C ASP A 365 -10.99 -8.20 27.73
N GLN A 366 -11.19 -8.76 26.53
CA GLN A 366 -10.37 -9.88 26.03
C GLN A 366 -8.92 -9.49 25.71
N LEU A 367 -8.69 -8.24 25.30
CA LEU A 367 -7.36 -7.72 24.98
C LEU A 367 -6.71 -7.00 26.16
N GLN A 368 -7.37 -6.95 27.32
CA GLN A 368 -6.94 -6.16 28.48
C GLN A 368 -6.66 -4.70 28.09
N ILE A 369 -7.51 -4.16 27.20
CA ILE A 369 -7.51 -2.73 26.88
C ILE A 369 -8.23 -2.04 28.03
N GLU A 370 -7.46 -1.74 29.06
CA GLU A 370 -7.92 -0.91 30.17
C GLU A 370 -7.83 0.55 29.74
N GLU A 371 -8.88 1.33 30.06
CA GLU A 371 -8.70 2.78 30.08
C GLU A 371 -7.59 3.09 31.09
N PRO A 372 -6.53 3.81 30.71
CA PRO A 372 -5.48 4.18 31.65
C PRO A 372 -6.10 4.98 32.80
N SER A 373 -6.16 4.39 34.00
CA SER A 373 -6.66 5.06 35.19
C SER A 373 -5.55 5.78 35.94
N VAL A 374 -5.25 6.99 35.46
CA VAL A 374 -4.88 8.14 36.30
C VAL A 374 -5.69 9.33 35.80
N THR A 375 -6.67 9.77 36.58
CA THR A 375 -7.35 11.05 36.36
C THR A 375 -6.97 12.05 37.44
N VAL A 376 -5.82 12.70 37.25
CA VAL A 376 -5.77 14.15 37.43
C VAL A 376 -6.22 14.73 36.09
N ASN A 377 -7.25 15.57 36.10
CA ASN A 377 -7.78 16.19 34.89
C ASN A 377 -6.73 17.14 34.28
N THR A 378 -5.97 16.67 33.29
CA THR A 378 -5.01 17.47 32.50
C THR A 378 -5.68 18.24 31.36
N THR A 379 -6.98 18.02 31.08
CA THR A 379 -7.70 18.80 30.06
C THR A 379 -7.99 20.24 30.51
N LYS A 380 -7.82 20.55 31.81
CA LYS A 380 -7.81 21.95 32.29
C LYS A 380 -6.46 22.63 32.12
N ILE A 381 -5.33 21.94 32.39
CA ILE A 381 -4.04 22.63 32.46
C ILE A 381 -3.60 23.21 31.11
N GLY A 382 -3.77 22.49 29.99
CA GLY A 382 -3.45 23.04 28.66
C GLY A 382 -4.26 24.30 28.35
N ASN A 383 -5.57 24.28 28.63
CA ASN A 383 -6.46 25.43 28.45
C ASN A 383 -6.16 26.58 29.42
N ASP A 384 -5.74 26.27 30.65
CA ASP A 384 -5.36 27.27 31.64
C ASP A 384 -4.00 27.91 31.29
N LEU A 385 -3.04 27.14 30.80
CA LEU A 385 -1.76 27.64 30.29
C LEU A 385 -1.95 28.46 29.01
N MET A 386 -2.91 28.11 28.14
CA MET A 386 -3.22 28.93 26.97
C MET A 386 -3.72 30.34 27.33
N LYS A 387 -4.30 30.57 28.52
CA LYS A 387 -4.64 31.93 28.98
C LYS A 387 -3.40 32.79 29.26
N MET A 388 -2.27 32.14 29.52
CA MET A 388 -0.97 32.77 29.75
C MET A 388 -0.15 32.92 28.46
N PHE A 389 -0.53 32.22 27.39
CA PHE A 389 0.19 32.26 26.12
C PHE A 389 0.08 33.64 25.47
N ASN A 390 1.24 34.18 25.07
CA ASN A 390 1.38 35.51 24.47
C ASN A 390 0.68 36.63 25.27
N ASN A 391 0.66 36.49 26.60
CA ASN A 391 0.13 37.48 27.52
C ASN A 391 1.30 38.14 28.28
N PRO A 392 1.45 39.47 28.25
CA PRO A 392 2.52 40.16 28.99
C PRO A 392 2.43 39.99 30.50
N ASP A 393 1.24 39.70 31.05
CA ASP A 393 1.05 39.49 32.48
C ASP A 393 1.85 38.28 32.96
N PHE A 394 2.73 38.48 33.95
CA PHE A 394 3.60 37.47 34.57
C PHE A 394 4.64 36.80 33.64
N SER A 395 4.69 37.18 32.37
CA SER A 395 5.74 36.74 31.44
C SER A 395 7.10 37.29 31.87
N ASP A 396 8.10 36.41 31.94
CA ASP A 396 9.48 36.72 32.35
C ASP A 396 10.46 36.68 31.16
N VAL A 397 9.96 36.42 29.95
CA VAL A 397 10.68 36.52 28.69
C VAL A 397 9.76 36.93 27.53
N CYS A 398 10.34 37.60 26.54
CA CYS A 398 9.69 37.94 25.28
C CYS A 398 10.62 37.60 24.11
N PHE A 399 10.11 36.90 23.11
CA PHE A 399 10.81 36.67 21.85
C PHE A 399 10.45 37.76 20.85
N VAL A 400 11.46 38.37 20.22
CA VAL A 400 11.29 39.39 19.19
C VAL A 400 11.58 38.75 17.83
N CYS A 401 10.52 38.50 17.07
CA CYS A 401 10.53 37.88 15.74
C CYS A 401 9.92 38.87 14.74
N GLU A 402 10.65 39.23 13.68
CA GLU A 402 10.18 40.23 12.69
C GLU A 402 9.66 41.53 13.34
N ASP A 403 10.39 42.05 14.33
CA ASP A 403 10.04 43.22 15.15
C ASP A 403 8.73 43.12 15.96
N LYS A 404 8.12 41.92 16.01
CA LYS A 404 6.93 41.62 16.80
C LYS A 404 7.30 40.84 18.06
N LYS A 405 6.61 41.15 19.15
CA LYS A 405 6.84 40.56 20.48
C LYS A 405 5.93 39.36 20.73
N LEU A 406 6.51 38.27 21.24
CA LEU A 406 5.84 37.08 21.75
C LEU A 406 6.19 36.88 23.21
N TYR A 407 5.22 37.14 24.09
CA TYR A 407 5.40 37.00 25.53
C TYR A 407 5.33 35.53 25.96
N ALA A 408 6.25 35.09 26.81
CA ALA A 408 6.31 33.72 27.28
C ALA A 408 6.90 33.61 28.70
N HIS A 409 6.92 32.36 29.20
CA HIS A 409 7.41 32.03 30.54
C HIS A 409 8.62 31.08 30.41
N LYS A 410 9.79 31.49 30.92
CA LYS A 410 11.05 30.70 30.86
C LYS A 410 10.86 29.32 31.46
N ALA A 411 10.13 29.22 32.58
CA ALA A 411 9.84 27.95 33.24
C ALA A 411 9.08 26.95 32.34
N ILE A 412 8.04 27.42 31.63
CA ILE A 412 7.25 26.57 30.71
C ILE A 412 8.14 26.15 29.53
N CYS A 413 8.77 27.12 28.87
CA CYS A 413 9.63 26.90 27.71
C CYS A 413 10.78 25.92 28.02
N ALA A 414 11.50 26.11 29.14
CA ALA A 414 12.60 25.23 29.55
C ALA A 414 12.16 23.80 29.91
N SER A 415 10.94 23.65 30.46
CA SER A 415 10.42 22.33 30.84
C SER A 415 9.96 21.49 29.63
N ARG A 416 9.67 22.14 28.50
CA ARG A 416 9.04 21.52 27.32
C ARG A 416 9.95 21.50 26.09
N CYS A 417 11.01 22.30 26.07
CA CYS A 417 11.94 22.41 24.95
C CYS A 417 13.39 22.48 25.48
N GLU A 418 14.20 21.49 25.11
CA GLU A 418 15.61 21.40 25.52
C GLU A 418 16.45 22.56 25.00
N GLN A 419 16.24 22.98 23.75
CA GLN A 419 16.93 24.13 23.16
C GLN A 419 16.68 25.40 23.95
N LEU A 420 15.42 25.66 24.30
CA LEU A 420 15.07 26.85 25.07
C LEU A 420 15.61 26.75 26.51
N ARG A 421 15.63 25.55 27.11
CA ARG A 421 16.32 25.34 28.39
C ARG A 421 17.80 25.69 28.30
N ALA A 422 18.49 25.21 27.28
CA ALA A 422 19.90 25.51 27.07
C ALA A 422 20.13 27.01 26.86
N MET A 423 19.29 27.65 26.04
CA MET A 423 19.28 29.10 25.80
C MET A 423 19.12 29.93 27.09
N PHE A 424 18.27 29.50 28.02
CA PHE A 424 18.11 30.21 29.30
C PHE A 424 19.15 29.87 30.36
N SER A 425 19.83 28.72 30.22
CA SER A 425 20.77 28.23 31.22
C SER A 425 22.18 28.82 31.05
N TRP A 426 22.55 29.23 29.84
CA TRP A 426 23.90 29.68 29.50
C TRP A 426 23.85 30.89 28.58
N GLY A 427 24.80 31.82 28.71
CA GLY A 427 24.92 32.98 27.81
C GLY A 427 24.23 34.26 28.29
N ARG A 428 24.07 35.21 27.38
CA ARG A 428 23.54 36.57 27.65
C ARG A 428 22.02 36.53 27.87
N GLU A 429 21.35 35.63 27.16
CA GLU A 429 19.93 35.32 27.15
C GLU A 429 19.41 34.82 28.52
N SER A 430 20.31 34.28 29.36
CA SER A 430 19.98 33.93 30.75
C SER A 430 19.53 35.15 31.57
N LYS A 431 20.07 36.34 31.27
CA LYS A 431 19.80 37.61 31.98
C LYS A 431 18.88 38.55 31.23
N GLU A 432 18.61 38.28 29.95
CA GLU A 432 17.75 39.12 29.12
C GLU A 432 16.28 38.74 29.28
N GLN A 433 15.44 39.78 29.23
CA GLN A 433 13.99 39.64 29.14
C GLN A 433 13.50 39.67 27.69
N GLU A 434 14.30 40.23 26.77
CA GLU A 434 13.98 40.29 25.34
C GLU A 434 15.02 39.49 24.56
N ILE A 435 14.58 38.46 23.83
CA ILE A 435 15.43 37.58 23.02
C ILE A 435 15.11 37.84 21.55
N HIS A 436 16.08 38.37 20.82
CA HIS A 436 15.91 38.69 19.40
C HIS A 436 16.19 37.47 18.53
N LEU A 437 15.16 37.04 17.79
CA LEU A 437 15.21 35.91 16.86
C LEU A 437 14.80 36.39 15.45
N PRO A 438 15.59 37.27 14.80
CA PRO A 438 15.20 37.92 13.54
C PRO A 438 15.09 36.96 12.35
N HIS A 439 15.61 35.74 12.48
CA HIS A 439 15.60 34.69 11.45
C HIS A 439 14.41 33.75 11.58
N ILE A 440 13.60 33.87 12.64
CA ILE A 440 12.40 33.05 12.85
C ILE A 440 11.18 33.93 12.54
N PRO A 441 10.36 33.56 11.54
CA PRO A 441 9.10 34.26 11.28
C PRO A 441 8.18 34.24 12.48
N TYR A 442 7.44 35.34 12.69
CA TYR A 442 6.58 35.49 13.85
C TYR A 442 5.54 34.37 13.96
N THR A 443 4.93 33.99 12.83
CA THR A 443 3.91 32.95 12.74
C THR A 443 4.44 31.57 13.14
N SER A 444 5.68 31.27 12.81
CA SER A 444 6.33 30.02 13.16
C SER A 444 6.69 29.96 14.63
N MET A 445 7.28 31.03 15.18
CA MET A 445 7.56 31.09 16.61
C MET A 445 6.28 31.05 17.44
N TYR A 446 5.20 31.67 16.94
CA TYR A 446 3.87 31.57 17.54
C TYR A 446 3.41 30.11 17.60
N GLY A 447 3.46 29.36 16.49
CA GLY A 447 3.05 27.95 16.46
C GLY A 447 3.93 27.04 17.33
N VAL A 448 5.24 27.29 17.38
CA VAL A 448 6.18 26.60 18.28
C VAL A 448 5.80 26.83 19.75
N LEU A 449 5.54 28.08 20.13
CA LEU A 449 5.14 28.42 21.50
C LEU A 449 3.75 27.90 21.83
N GLU A 450 2.78 27.99 20.92
CA GLU A 450 1.44 27.40 21.07
C GLU A 450 1.56 25.90 21.42
N TYR A 451 2.39 25.17 20.69
CA TYR A 451 2.67 23.76 20.94
C TYR A 451 3.35 23.52 22.29
N ILE A 452 4.29 24.37 22.69
CA ILE A 452 4.98 24.27 23.99
C ILE A 452 3.97 24.38 25.14
N TYR A 453 3.00 25.29 25.04
CA TYR A 453 2.03 25.57 26.10
C TYR A 453 0.93 24.51 26.21
N CYS A 454 0.39 24.03 25.10
CA CYS A 454 -0.80 23.16 25.13
C CYS A 454 -0.67 21.82 24.40
N GLY A 455 0.46 21.58 23.71
CA GLY A 455 0.68 20.38 22.91
C GLY A 455 -0.16 20.33 21.62
N VAL A 456 -0.78 21.44 21.25
CA VAL A 456 -1.54 21.63 20.00
C VAL A 456 -0.89 22.78 19.22
N ALA A 457 -0.89 22.67 17.90
CA ALA A 457 -0.56 23.77 17.00
C ALA A 457 -1.54 23.75 15.83
N THR A 458 -1.91 24.93 15.35
CA THR A 458 -2.73 25.05 14.14
C THR A 458 -1.85 24.83 12.91
N ILE A 459 -1.97 23.64 12.31
CA ILE A 459 -1.21 23.25 11.11
C ILE A 459 -2.08 23.47 9.87
N THR A 460 -1.54 24.20 8.91
CA THR A 460 -2.15 24.58 7.63
C THR A 460 -1.14 24.33 6.53
N TRP A 461 -1.57 24.32 5.26
CA TRP A 461 -0.64 24.17 4.14
C TRP A 461 0.43 25.26 4.14
N GLU A 462 0.02 26.50 4.43
CA GLU A 462 0.86 27.69 4.39
C GLU A 462 2.00 27.66 5.42
N ASN A 463 1.80 26.96 6.55
CA ASN A 463 2.78 26.92 7.64
C ASN A 463 3.40 25.54 7.91
N ALA A 464 2.86 24.44 7.37
CA ALA A 464 3.26 23.08 7.75
C ALA A 464 4.73 22.79 7.46
N CYS A 465 5.22 23.17 6.28
CA CYS A 465 6.62 23.01 5.90
C CYS A 465 7.55 23.80 6.82
N GLU A 466 7.19 25.04 7.17
CA GLU A 466 8.02 25.88 8.02
C GLU A 466 8.00 25.41 9.48
N LEU A 467 6.82 25.06 9.99
CA LEU A 467 6.63 24.57 11.34
C LEU A 467 7.31 23.22 11.58
N LEU A 468 7.43 22.38 10.53
CA LEU A 468 8.24 21.17 10.56
C LEU A 468 9.72 21.51 10.79
N GLN A 469 10.26 22.48 10.05
CA GLN A 469 11.66 22.92 10.17
C GLN A 469 11.96 23.43 11.59
N TRP A 470 11.06 24.28 12.12
CA TRP A 470 11.22 24.81 13.47
C TRP A 470 10.96 23.77 14.56
N GLY A 471 10.03 22.84 14.34
CA GLY A 471 9.81 21.69 15.22
C GLY A 471 11.07 20.82 15.33
N ASP A 472 11.79 20.62 14.23
CA ASP A 472 13.08 19.94 14.21
C ASP A 472 14.18 20.75 14.93
N PHE A 473 14.29 22.04 14.61
CA PHE A 473 15.27 22.95 15.21
C PHE A 473 15.14 23.04 16.74
N PHE A 474 13.91 23.12 17.26
CA PHE A 474 13.59 23.14 18.70
C PHE A 474 13.43 21.73 19.31
N SER A 475 13.81 20.67 18.57
CA SER A 475 13.67 19.26 18.97
C SER A 475 12.31 18.89 19.56
N LEU A 476 11.25 19.50 19.03
CA LEU A 476 9.87 19.22 19.34
C LEU A 476 9.39 18.09 18.40
N SER A 477 9.86 16.87 18.65
CA SER A 477 9.56 15.70 17.81
C SER A 477 8.07 15.49 17.56
N GLY A 478 7.22 15.69 18.58
CA GLY A 478 5.76 15.56 18.42
C GLY A 478 5.13 16.65 17.53
N LEU A 479 5.70 17.86 17.45
CA LEU A 479 5.26 18.89 16.51
C LEU A 479 5.71 18.52 15.09
N LYS A 480 6.99 18.15 14.93
CA LYS A 480 7.56 17.68 13.67
C LYS A 480 6.75 16.53 13.08
N SER A 481 6.46 15.48 13.87
CA SER A 481 5.68 14.33 13.41
C SER A 481 4.24 14.67 13.03
N ARG A 482 3.61 15.67 13.66
CA ARG A 482 2.27 16.13 13.26
C ARG A 482 2.31 16.90 11.94
N CYS A 483 3.34 17.72 11.72
CA CYS A 483 3.55 18.36 10.42
C CYS A 483 3.84 17.32 9.33
N GLU A 484 4.66 16.29 9.62
CA GLU A 484 4.90 15.18 8.69
C GLU A 484 3.59 14.45 8.33
N PHE A 485 2.78 14.14 9.33
CA PHE A 485 1.49 13.49 9.15
C PHE A 485 0.52 14.36 8.33
N PHE A 486 0.47 15.67 8.60
CA PHE A 486 -0.33 16.59 7.81
C PHE A 486 0.15 16.60 6.36
N LEU A 487 1.43 16.91 6.11
CA LEU A 487 1.98 17.01 4.76
C LEU A 487 1.78 15.74 3.93
N TRP A 488 1.88 14.56 4.54
CA TRP A 488 1.61 13.28 3.88
C TRP A 488 0.23 13.22 3.21
N HIS A 489 -0.81 13.77 3.85
CA HIS A 489 -2.19 13.69 3.37
C HIS A 489 -2.54 14.74 2.30
N TYR A 490 -1.65 15.71 2.08
CA TYR A 490 -1.87 16.85 1.18
C TYR A 490 -0.87 16.90 0.03
N ILE A 491 -0.16 15.80 -0.26
CA ILE A 491 0.78 15.73 -1.39
C ILE A 491 0.01 15.83 -2.72
N ASP A 492 0.39 16.79 -3.56
CA ASP A 492 -0.11 16.97 -4.92
C ASP A 492 1.02 17.30 -5.91
N VAL A 493 0.67 17.52 -7.19
CA VAL A 493 1.66 17.79 -8.26
C VAL A 493 2.36 19.13 -8.10
N GLU A 494 1.70 20.14 -7.56
CA GLU A 494 2.25 21.47 -7.40
C GLU A 494 3.19 21.52 -6.19
N ASN A 495 2.83 20.84 -5.11
CA ASN A 495 3.50 20.95 -3.83
C ASN A 495 4.51 19.84 -3.51
N ALA A 496 4.44 18.69 -4.19
CA ALA A 496 5.35 17.57 -3.95
C ALA A 496 6.85 17.92 -4.02
N PRO A 497 7.33 18.80 -4.92
CA PRO A 497 8.74 19.18 -4.92
C PRO A 497 9.19 19.88 -3.63
N ILE A 498 8.33 20.73 -3.06
CA ILE A 498 8.59 21.47 -1.83
C ILE A 498 8.61 20.50 -0.64
N ILE A 499 7.59 19.64 -0.54
CA ILE A 499 7.48 18.64 0.52
C ILE A 499 8.67 17.67 0.49
N LEU A 500 9.07 17.21 -0.71
CA LEU A 500 10.19 16.30 -0.88
C LEU A 500 11.51 16.93 -0.40
N SER A 501 11.72 18.22 -0.71
CA SER A 501 12.89 18.97 -0.28
C SER A 501 12.95 19.10 1.25
N VAL A 502 11.86 19.54 1.87
CA VAL A 502 11.75 19.68 3.34
C VAL A 502 11.94 18.34 4.04
N ALA A 503 11.33 17.27 3.51
CA ALA A 503 11.44 15.94 4.10
C ALA A 503 12.85 15.36 4.01
N ASP A 504 13.58 15.63 2.92
CA ASP A 504 14.99 15.28 2.78
C ASP A 504 15.87 16.05 3.77
N SER A 505 15.73 17.38 3.82
CA SER A 505 16.57 18.24 4.67
C SER A 505 16.40 17.98 6.16
N HIS A 506 15.19 17.61 6.60
CA HIS A 506 14.88 17.38 8.02
C HIS A 506 14.85 15.89 8.40
N GLY A 507 15.35 15.00 7.54
CA GLY A 507 15.41 13.57 7.84
C GLY A 507 14.06 12.92 8.13
N CYS A 508 13.00 13.41 7.49
CA CYS A 508 11.63 12.88 7.60
C CYS A 508 11.48 11.70 6.64
N TRP A 509 12.09 10.57 6.98
CA TRP A 509 12.29 9.43 6.11
C TRP A 509 11.04 8.89 5.41
N GLN A 510 9.95 8.75 6.19
CA GLN A 510 8.70 8.20 5.70
C GLN A 510 8.03 9.17 4.71
N LEU A 511 7.95 10.46 5.09
CA LEU A 511 7.42 11.51 4.22
C LEU A 511 8.25 11.66 2.94
N ARG A 512 9.58 11.62 3.06
CA ARG A 512 10.52 11.69 1.93
C ARG A 512 10.27 10.55 0.95
N ASN A 513 10.15 9.32 1.44
CA ASN A 513 9.92 8.14 0.62
C ASN A 513 8.61 8.21 -0.17
N VAL A 514 7.52 8.56 0.51
CA VAL A 514 6.21 8.66 -0.13
C VAL A 514 6.16 9.80 -1.14
N THR A 515 6.72 10.96 -0.80
CA THR A 515 6.77 12.10 -1.72
C THR A 515 7.66 11.82 -2.92
N ALA A 516 8.81 11.16 -2.73
CA ALA A 516 9.69 10.74 -3.83
C ALA A 516 8.98 9.79 -4.80
N ASN A 517 8.26 8.78 -4.29
CA ASN A 517 7.50 7.86 -5.12
C ASN A 517 6.35 8.55 -5.85
N PHE A 518 5.68 9.52 -5.21
CA PHE A 518 4.67 10.35 -5.87
C PHE A 518 5.27 11.16 -7.02
N VAL A 519 6.43 11.79 -6.81
CA VAL A 519 7.14 12.56 -7.84
C VAL A 519 7.51 11.68 -9.03
N VAL A 520 8.05 10.48 -8.79
CA VAL A 520 8.39 9.52 -9.85
C VAL A 520 7.17 9.10 -10.66
N ARG A 521 6.04 8.78 -10.00
CA ARG A 521 4.78 8.39 -10.67
C ARG A 521 4.18 9.52 -11.52
N ASN A 522 4.41 10.77 -11.13
CA ASN A 522 3.89 11.96 -11.81
C ASN A 522 4.97 12.74 -12.58
N TRP A 523 6.10 12.09 -12.91
CA TRP A 523 7.29 12.74 -13.42
C TRP A 523 7.05 13.66 -14.61
N THR A 524 6.20 13.24 -15.56
CA THR A 524 5.87 14.01 -16.77
C THR A 524 5.23 15.37 -16.46
N ARG A 525 4.50 15.49 -15.34
CA ARG A 525 3.85 16.72 -14.91
C ARG A 525 4.75 17.60 -14.02
N ILE A 526 5.74 17.00 -13.36
CA ILE A 526 6.55 17.66 -12.33
C ILE A 526 7.91 18.13 -12.85
N LYS A 527 8.55 17.38 -13.76
CA LYS A 527 9.95 17.60 -14.18
C LYS A 527 10.25 19.01 -14.72
N ASP A 528 9.25 19.66 -15.32
CA ASP A 528 9.35 20.99 -15.92
C ASP A 528 8.67 22.08 -15.06
N SER A 529 8.16 21.71 -13.88
CA SER A 529 7.51 22.67 -12.98
C SER A 529 8.52 23.62 -12.32
N GLU A 530 8.10 24.85 -12.04
CA GLU A 530 8.93 25.84 -11.34
C GLU A 530 9.37 25.30 -9.97
N ASN A 531 8.47 24.72 -9.20
CA ASN A 531 8.77 24.19 -7.86
C ASN A 531 9.81 23.07 -7.88
N TRP A 532 9.83 22.24 -8.92
CA TRP A 532 10.88 21.24 -9.12
C TRP A 532 12.24 21.90 -9.37
N ILE A 533 12.26 22.91 -10.23
CA ILE A 533 13.49 23.62 -10.61
C ILE A 533 14.05 24.41 -9.41
N THR A 534 13.21 25.06 -8.62
CA THR A 534 13.63 25.97 -7.55
C THR A 534 13.92 25.27 -6.23
N HIS A 535 13.06 24.35 -5.78
CA HIS A 535 13.11 23.85 -4.40
C HIS A 535 13.89 22.55 -4.21
N VAL A 536 14.05 21.73 -5.26
CA VAL A 536 14.71 20.42 -5.14
C VAL A 536 16.20 20.56 -5.40
N SER A 537 17.03 20.06 -4.47
CA SER A 537 18.48 20.10 -4.55
C SER A 537 19.02 19.32 -5.76
N PRO A 538 20.19 19.67 -6.32
CA PRO A 538 20.79 18.95 -7.44
C PRO A 538 20.97 17.45 -7.17
N ASP A 539 21.40 17.09 -5.96
CA ASP A 539 21.60 15.69 -5.57
C ASP A 539 20.29 14.91 -5.55
N LEU A 540 19.22 15.53 -5.02
CA LEU A 540 17.90 14.91 -4.99
C LEU A 540 17.27 14.84 -6.38
N LYS A 541 17.53 15.82 -7.25
CA LYS A 541 17.15 15.77 -8.67
C LYS A 541 17.84 14.62 -9.40
N ALA A 542 19.16 14.47 -9.21
CA ALA A 542 19.93 13.39 -9.81
C ALA A 542 19.41 12.03 -9.34
N TYR A 543 19.17 11.87 -8.04
CA TYR A 543 18.60 10.66 -7.44
C TYR A 543 17.23 10.29 -8.04
N ILE A 544 16.30 11.24 -8.10
CA ILE A 544 14.96 10.98 -8.66
C ILE A 544 15.04 10.70 -10.16
N THR A 545 15.91 11.40 -10.90
CA THR A 545 16.08 11.20 -12.34
C THR A 545 16.66 9.81 -12.64
N ASP A 546 17.66 9.36 -11.88
CA ASP A 546 18.21 8.00 -11.98
C ASP A 546 17.16 6.93 -11.66
N LYS A 547 16.32 7.18 -10.64
CA LYS A 547 15.19 6.32 -10.31
C LYS A 547 14.14 6.27 -11.42
N VAL A 548 13.86 7.38 -12.10
CA VAL A 548 12.97 7.41 -13.26
C VAL A 548 13.61 6.69 -14.44
N ILE A 549 14.90 6.90 -14.71
CA ILE A 549 15.63 6.26 -15.80
C ILE A 549 15.66 4.75 -15.59
N SER A 550 16.00 4.27 -14.41
CA SER A 550 16.03 2.82 -14.08
C SER A 550 14.66 2.15 -14.24
N LEU A 551 13.56 2.85 -13.98
CA LEU A 551 12.19 2.37 -14.26
C LEU A 551 11.85 2.34 -15.76
N VAL A 552 12.54 3.13 -16.58
CA VAL A 552 12.31 3.28 -18.03
C VAL A 552 13.29 2.42 -18.85
N SER A 553 14.48 2.15 -18.35
CA SER A 553 15.56 1.44 -19.03
C SER A 553 15.53 -0.07 -18.81
N CYS A 554 14.40 -0.72 -19.15
CA CYS A 554 14.50 -2.10 -19.65
C CYS A 554 15.13 -2.04 -21.06
N SER A 555 16.07 -2.93 -21.38
CA SER A 555 16.66 -3.13 -22.72
C SER A 555 15.64 -3.44 -23.83
N CYS A 556 14.35 -3.45 -23.50
CA CYS A 556 13.21 -3.77 -24.32
C CYS A 556 12.28 -2.57 -24.63
N GLY A 557 12.45 -1.42 -23.99
CA GLY A 557 11.67 -0.20 -24.26
C GLY A 557 10.18 -0.28 -23.88
N CYS A 558 9.80 -1.05 -22.86
CA CYS A 558 8.44 -1.03 -22.29
C CYS A 558 8.46 -0.75 -20.78
N PHE A 559 7.37 -0.14 -20.29
CA PHE A 559 7.05 0.01 -18.86
C PHE A 559 6.75 -1.39 -18.27
N CYS A 560 7.78 -2.19 -18.01
CA CYS A 560 7.64 -3.38 -17.17
C CYS A 560 8.37 -3.12 -15.85
N SER A 561 7.70 -3.42 -14.76
CA SER A 561 8.27 -3.49 -13.41
C SER A 561 9.19 -4.72 -13.30
N CYS A 562 10.19 -4.79 -14.16
CA CYS A 562 11.21 -5.82 -14.19
C CYS A 562 12.42 -5.33 -13.40
N ILE A 563 12.27 -5.17 -12.08
CA ILE A 563 13.42 -5.13 -11.17
C ILE A 563 13.60 -6.58 -10.73
N ASP A 564 14.81 -7.11 -10.86
CA ASP A 564 15.19 -8.45 -10.38
C ASP A 564 14.81 -8.61 -8.90
N ASP A 565 13.82 -9.46 -8.61
CA ASP A 565 13.38 -9.85 -7.25
C ASP A 565 14.36 -10.81 -6.55
N ASN A 566 15.65 -10.76 -6.87
CA ASN A 566 16.67 -11.57 -6.20
C ASN A 566 17.39 -10.85 -5.04
N ASN A 567 16.79 -9.80 -4.48
CA ASN A 567 17.27 -9.17 -3.25
C ASN A 567 16.13 -8.99 -2.23
N ASP A 568 15.68 -10.12 -1.69
CA ASP A 568 14.95 -10.19 -0.43
C ASP A 568 15.82 -9.64 0.71
N ASN A 569 15.87 -8.31 0.88
CA ASN A 569 16.17 -7.61 2.15
C ASN A 569 16.20 -6.06 2.09
N ASN A 570 15.75 -5.39 1.03
CA ASN A 570 15.77 -3.92 1.03
C ASN A 570 14.39 -3.32 1.34
N MET A 571 14.15 -3.08 2.64
CA MET A 571 13.58 -1.79 3.03
C MET A 571 14.33 -0.72 2.24
N LEU A 572 13.62 0.21 1.58
CA LEU A 572 14.22 1.24 0.72
C LEU A 572 15.46 1.86 1.39
N ASP A 573 16.65 1.39 1.04
CA ASP A 573 17.91 1.98 1.46
C ASP A 573 18.09 3.23 0.60
N LEU A 574 17.26 4.23 0.89
CA LEU A 574 17.58 5.60 0.58
C LEU A 574 18.97 5.88 1.15
N PRO A 575 19.84 6.62 0.44
CA PRO A 575 20.98 7.21 1.13
C PRO A 575 20.46 7.97 2.36
N PRO A 576 21.23 8.03 3.46
CA PRO A 576 21.03 8.99 4.55
C PRO A 576 20.52 10.31 3.98
N PRO A 577 19.53 10.96 4.61
CA PRO A 577 19.15 12.30 4.17
C PRO A 577 20.45 13.09 4.18
N THR A 578 20.64 13.99 3.23
CA THR A 578 21.85 14.80 3.25
C THR A 578 21.92 15.44 4.64
N GLN A 579 22.84 14.96 5.49
CA GLN A 579 23.02 15.56 6.80
C GLN A 579 23.58 16.92 6.46
N SER A 580 22.72 17.94 6.40
CA SER A 580 23.19 19.28 6.65
C SER A 580 23.81 19.16 8.03
N SER A 581 25.14 19.19 8.11
CA SER A 581 25.82 19.58 9.32
C SER A 581 25.00 20.71 9.88
N SER A 582 24.42 20.52 11.07
CA SER A 582 23.72 21.55 11.83
C SER A 582 24.32 22.89 11.43
N ILE A 583 23.59 23.69 10.63
CA ILE A 583 24.14 24.93 10.10
C ILE A 583 24.61 25.67 11.35
N PRO A 584 25.94 25.84 11.56
CA PRO A 584 26.38 26.65 12.67
C PRO A 584 25.72 28.00 12.43
N PRO A 585 25.09 28.61 13.44
CA PRO A 585 24.52 29.94 13.24
C PRO A 585 25.61 30.80 12.60
N PRO A 586 25.30 31.62 11.57
CA PRO A 586 26.26 32.60 11.11
C PRO A 586 26.71 33.39 12.35
N PRO A 587 28.02 33.66 12.51
CA PRO A 587 28.50 34.36 13.69
C PRO A 587 27.66 35.62 13.87
N ILE A 588 27.00 35.72 15.03
CA ILE A 588 26.19 36.87 15.39
C ILE A 588 27.10 38.08 15.22
N ALA A 589 26.79 38.92 14.24
CA ALA A 589 27.60 40.06 13.87
C ALA A 589 27.82 40.91 15.13
N ASN A 590 29.08 40.99 15.57
CA ASN A 590 29.50 41.98 16.55
C ASN A 590 29.13 43.36 15.97
N SER A 591 28.14 44.02 16.55
CA SER A 591 27.91 45.45 16.36
C SER A 591 29.18 46.23 16.74
N PRO A 592 29.50 47.33 16.04
CA PRO A 592 30.78 48.02 16.20
C PRO A 592 30.95 48.58 17.62
N PRO A 593 32.20 48.75 18.09
CA PRO A 593 32.44 49.31 19.41
C PRO A 593 31.87 50.73 19.46
N THR A 594 30.92 50.95 20.36
CA THR A 594 30.57 52.29 20.82
C THR A 594 31.82 52.88 21.47
N THR A 595 32.46 53.81 20.76
CA THR A 595 33.49 54.69 21.28
C THR A 595 32.93 55.46 22.48
N SER A 596 33.65 55.39 23.59
CA SER A 596 33.54 56.25 24.77
C SER A 596 33.60 57.74 24.43
#